data_AF-A0A1L4CX75-F1
#
_entry.id   AF-A0A1L4CX75-F1
#
_cell.length_a   1.000
_cell.length_b   1.000
_cell.length_c   1.000
_cell.angle_alpha   90.00
_cell.angle_beta   90.00
_cell.angle_gamma   90.00
#
_symmetry.space_group_name_H-M   'P 1'
#
loop_
_entity.id
_entity.type
_entity.pdbx_description
1 polymer ?
#
loop_
_entity_poly.entity_id
_entity_poly.type
_entity_poly.pdbx_seq_one_letter_code
_entity_poly.pdbx_strand_id
1 'polypeptide(L)'
;MIYFEIISLSFVSFHAFLMIIDEFIFHRKRVLPKWERVGHPIDSLFFLICFFIVLFFPMNMNSILFFTLFACISCFIIIKDEGVHLKYCSKYEQYIHALLFVLHPIILIILFLSWSSFSVSYFPIFEVFKSFFLKLLIYFQFFSATIFLFYQIVFWNFIFKEAEYVSKRSHK
;
A
#
# COMPACT_ATOMS: atom_id res chain seq x y z
N MET A 1 -14.30 -12.64 16.79
CA MET A 1 -13.22 -12.97 15.82
C MET A 1 -13.70 -13.03 14.38
N ILE A 2 -14.68 -13.87 14.05
CA ILE A 2 -15.23 -13.98 12.68
C ILE A 2 -15.62 -12.61 12.08
N TYR A 3 -16.29 -11.74 12.85
CA TYR A 3 -16.63 -10.39 12.37
C TYR A 3 -15.40 -9.55 11.99
N PHE A 4 -14.32 -9.63 12.78
CA PHE A 4 -13.09 -8.88 12.49
C PHE A 4 -12.38 -9.42 11.24
N GLU A 5 -12.41 -10.73 11.02
CA GLU A 5 -11.89 -11.36 9.80
C GLU A 5 -12.64 -10.89 8.55
N ILE A 6 -13.97 -10.89 8.61
CA ILE A 6 -14.84 -10.45 7.51
C ILE A 6 -14.63 -8.96 7.21
N ILE A 7 -14.56 -8.13 8.26
CA ILE A 7 -14.30 -6.69 8.12
C ILE A 7 -12.92 -6.47 7.48
N SER A 8 -11.89 -7.17 7.97
CA SER A 8 -10.53 -7.07 7.45
C SER A 8 -10.46 -7.48 5.98
N LEU A 9 -11.07 -8.61 5.63
CA LEU A 9 -11.13 -9.08 4.25
C LEU A 9 -11.84 -8.08 3.34
N SER A 10 -12.96 -7.51 3.79
CA SER A 10 -13.74 -6.52 3.03
C SER A 10 -12.92 -5.27 2.73
N PHE A 11 -12.27 -4.69 3.75
CA PHE A 11 -11.45 -3.49 3.57
C PHE A 11 -10.21 -3.75 2.72
N VAL A 12 -9.48 -4.85 2.96
CA VAL A 12 -8.29 -5.21 2.18
C VAL A 12 -8.65 -5.45 0.71
N SER A 13 -9.76 -6.17 0.44
CA SER A 13 -10.21 -6.44 -0.92
C SER A 13 -10.68 -5.18 -1.63
N PHE A 14 -11.41 -4.30 -0.94
CA PHE A 14 -11.87 -3.04 -1.50
C PHE A 14 -10.69 -2.10 -1.83
N HIS A 15 -9.71 -2.01 -0.92
CA HIS A 15 -8.47 -1.28 -1.17
C HIS A 15 -7.72 -1.84 -2.39
N ALA A 16 -7.55 -3.16 -2.48
CA ALA A 16 -6.90 -3.80 -3.62
C ALA A 16 -7.62 -3.53 -4.95
N PHE A 17 -8.96 -3.55 -4.94
CA PHE A 17 -9.77 -3.24 -6.11
C PHE A 17 -9.57 -1.78 -6.59
N LEU A 18 -9.56 -0.82 -5.66
CA LEU A 18 -9.30 0.58 -6.00
C LEU A 18 -7.88 0.80 -6.54
N MET A 19 -6.87 0.14 -5.95
CA MET A 19 -5.50 0.18 -6.44
C MET A 19 -5.39 -0.35 -7.88
N ILE A 20 -6.13 -1.41 -8.22
CA ILE A 20 -6.18 -1.95 -9.58
C ILE A 20 -6.79 -0.94 -10.55
N ILE A 21 -7.89 -0.28 -10.17
CA ILE A 21 -8.52 0.74 -11.00
C ILE A 21 -7.55 1.90 -11.23
N ASP A 22 -6.94 2.41 -10.17
CA ASP A 22 -6.01 3.53 -10.25
C ASP A 22 -4.83 3.21 -11.19
N GLU A 23 -4.17 2.08 -10.97
CA GLU A 23 -2.98 1.69 -11.71
C GLU A 23 -3.27 1.32 -13.17
N PHE A 24 -4.29 0.50 -13.43
CA PHE A 24 -4.50 -0.06 -14.76
C PHE A 24 -5.42 0.79 -15.65
N ILE A 25 -6.23 1.67 -15.08
CA ILE A 25 -7.13 2.55 -15.84
C ILE A 25 -6.59 3.97 -15.86
N PHE A 26 -6.38 4.61 -14.70
CA PHE A 26 -6.03 6.03 -14.65
C PHE A 26 -4.57 6.29 -15.00
N HIS A 27 -3.61 5.59 -14.37
CA HIS A 27 -2.19 5.79 -14.66
C HIS A 27 -1.83 5.44 -16.10
N ARG A 28 -2.40 4.38 -16.67
CA ARG A 28 -2.19 4.03 -18.08
C ARG A 28 -2.77 5.06 -19.05
N LYS A 29 -3.92 5.66 -18.72
CA LYS A 29 -4.57 6.67 -19.56
C LYS A 29 -3.84 8.01 -19.53
N ARG A 30 -3.42 8.47 -18.34
CA ARG A 30 -2.73 9.76 -18.16
C ARG A 30 -1.25 9.69 -18.51
N VAL A 31 -0.65 8.51 -18.40
CA VAL A 31 0.81 8.28 -18.42
C VAL A 31 1.49 8.95 -17.23
N LEU A 32 2.29 8.16 -16.50
CA LEU A 32 2.93 8.63 -15.27
C LEU A 32 4.11 9.58 -15.54
N PRO A 33 4.13 10.80 -14.96
CA PRO A 33 5.28 11.69 -14.98
C PRO A 33 6.42 11.16 -14.11
N LYS A 34 7.66 11.60 -14.38
CA LYS A 34 8.87 11.05 -13.74
C LYS A 34 8.87 11.10 -12.20
N TRP A 35 8.30 12.15 -11.62
CA TRP A 35 8.25 12.31 -10.15
C TRP A 35 7.40 11.21 -9.51
N GLU A 36 6.27 10.88 -10.13
CA GLU A 36 5.28 9.92 -9.66
C GLU A 36 5.80 8.48 -9.80
N ARG A 37 6.61 8.21 -10.85
CA ARG A 37 7.32 6.93 -11.04
C ARG A 37 8.34 6.60 -9.94
N VAL A 38 8.82 7.62 -9.23
CA VAL A 38 9.72 7.46 -8.07
C VAL A 38 8.95 7.57 -6.77
N GLY A 39 7.94 8.44 -6.70
CA GLY A 39 7.03 8.58 -5.57
C GLY A 39 6.33 7.27 -5.22
N HIS A 40 5.62 6.66 -6.17
CA HIS A 40 4.82 5.46 -5.89
C HIS A 40 5.62 4.28 -5.31
N PRO A 41 6.85 3.96 -5.81
CA PRO A 41 7.69 2.98 -5.15
C PRO A 41 8.09 3.34 -3.71
N ILE A 42 8.34 4.63 -3.42
CA ILE A 42 8.67 5.08 -2.06
C ILE A 42 7.46 4.87 -1.14
N ASP A 43 6.26 5.24 -1.61
CA ASP A 43 5.02 5.09 -0.84
C ASP A 43 4.78 3.60 -0.48
N SER A 44 4.91 2.73 -1.49
CA SER A 44 4.81 1.28 -1.34
C SER A 44 5.88 0.70 -0.40
N LEU A 45 7.11 1.23 -0.44
CA LEU A 45 8.19 0.81 0.44
C LEU A 45 7.88 1.12 1.91
N PHE A 46 7.42 2.33 2.21
CA PHE A 46 7.06 2.71 3.58
C PHE A 46 5.87 1.91 4.12
N PHE A 47 4.92 1.56 3.26
CA PHE A 47 3.86 0.62 3.59
C PHE A 47 4.42 -0.78 3.92
N LEU A 48 5.33 -1.31 3.09
CA LEU A 48 5.97 -2.61 3.30
C LEU A 48 6.86 -2.66 4.55
N ILE A 49 7.49 -1.56 4.96
CA ILE A 49 8.23 -1.48 6.23
C ILE A 49 7.30 -1.80 7.42
N CYS A 50 6.04 -1.35 7.38
CA CYS A 50 5.07 -1.67 8.43
C CYS A 50 4.77 -3.18 8.48
N PHE A 51 4.67 -3.84 7.32
CA PHE A 51 4.54 -5.31 7.26
C PHE A 51 5.79 -5.99 7.82
N PHE A 52 6.97 -5.53 7.43
CA PHE A 52 8.23 -6.10 7.89
C PHE A 52 8.33 -6.09 9.43
N ILE A 53 7.92 -5.00 10.07
CA ILE A 53 7.88 -4.92 11.53
C ILE A 53 6.93 -5.97 12.12
N VAL A 54 5.70 -6.06 11.61
CA VAL A 54 4.68 -6.99 12.13
C VAL A 54 5.05 -8.46 11.92
N LEU A 55 5.64 -8.78 10.77
CA LEU A 55 5.95 -10.17 10.40
C LEU A 55 7.18 -10.72 11.12
N PHE A 56 8.18 -9.88 11.43
CA PHE A 56 9.49 -10.34 11.87
C PHE A 56 9.89 -9.93 13.28
N PHE A 57 9.16 -9.00 13.93
CA PHE A 57 9.49 -8.54 15.27
C PHE A 57 8.40 -8.91 16.29
N PRO A 58 8.79 -9.18 17.56
CA PRO A 58 7.83 -9.38 18.63
C PRO A 58 7.09 -8.08 18.96
N MET A 59 5.84 -8.21 19.39
CA MET A 59 5.00 -7.08 19.79
C MET A 59 5.37 -6.60 21.20
N ASN A 60 6.45 -5.82 21.28
CA ASN A 60 6.91 -5.12 22.48
C ASN A 60 6.83 -3.59 22.27
N MET A 61 7.11 -2.82 23.33
CA MET A 61 6.96 -1.35 23.30
C MET A 61 7.82 -0.67 22.21
N ASN A 62 9.05 -1.14 22.00
CA ASN A 62 9.96 -0.56 21.00
C ASN A 62 9.47 -0.85 19.57
N SER A 63 9.06 -2.09 19.30
CA SER A 63 8.51 -2.46 17.99
C SER A 63 7.23 -1.69 17.69
N ILE A 64 6.34 -1.51 18.68
CA ILE A 64 5.12 -0.70 18.53
C ILE A 64 5.48 0.75 18.21
N LEU A 65 6.43 1.35 18.91
CA LEU A 65 6.90 2.72 18.62
C LEU A 65 7.38 2.84 17.17
N PHE A 66 8.22 1.90 16.71
CA PHE A 66 8.70 1.89 15.32
C PHE A 66 7.56 1.71 14.33
N PHE A 67 6.64 0.77 14.58
CA PHE A 67 5.47 0.56 13.74
C PHE A 67 4.66 1.85 13.62
N THR A 68 4.31 2.48 14.73
CA THR A 68 3.52 3.71 14.75
C THR A 68 4.23 4.84 14.01
N LEU A 69 5.55 5.01 14.22
CA LEU A 69 6.34 6.01 13.53
C LEU A 69 6.29 5.80 12.00
N PHE A 70 6.57 4.59 11.52
CA PHE A 70 6.56 4.28 10.09
C PHE A 70 5.16 4.30 9.49
N ALA A 71 4.12 3.91 10.23
CA ALA A 71 2.73 4.03 9.82
C ALA A 71 2.34 5.50 9.62
N CYS A 72 2.70 6.39 10.55
CA CYS A 72 2.49 7.83 10.39
C CYS A 72 3.24 8.38 9.18
N ILE A 73 4.53 8.03 9.03
CA ILE A 73 5.32 8.46 7.87
C ILE A 73 4.69 7.97 6.56
N SER A 74 4.24 6.71 6.51
CA SER A 74 3.57 6.14 5.34
C SER A 74 2.30 6.94 4.98
N CYS A 75 1.49 7.32 5.96
CA CYS A 75 0.32 8.20 5.72
C CYS A 75 0.72 9.60 5.24
N PHE A 76 1.77 10.22 5.80
CA PHE A 76 2.21 11.54 5.34
C PHE A 76 2.77 11.53 3.93
N ILE A 77 3.49 10.46 3.58
CA ILE A 77 4.10 10.30 2.27
C ILE A 77 3.02 10.26 1.19
N ILE A 78 1.93 9.51 1.36
CA ILE A 78 0.85 9.49 0.35
C ILE A 78 0.14 10.85 0.23
N ILE A 79 -0.03 11.57 1.35
CA ILE A 79 -0.67 12.90 1.34
C ILE A 79 0.17 13.92 0.55
N LYS A 80 1.49 13.78 0.48
CA LYS A 80 2.38 14.74 -0.20
C LYS A 80 2.02 14.91 -1.67
N ASP A 81 1.50 13.87 -2.30
CA ASP A 81 1.26 13.83 -3.74
C ASP A 81 -0.06 14.51 -4.12
N GLU A 82 -0.96 14.73 -3.17
CA GLU A 82 -2.27 15.35 -3.39
C GLU A 82 -2.17 16.74 -4.02
N GLY A 83 -1.23 17.56 -3.54
CA GLY A 83 -1.02 18.91 -4.08
C GLY A 83 -0.64 18.92 -5.57
N VAL A 84 -0.06 17.82 -6.06
CA VAL A 84 0.28 17.63 -7.46
C VAL A 84 -0.89 16.98 -8.21
N HIS A 85 -1.55 15.98 -7.61
CA HIS A 85 -2.72 15.31 -8.19
C HIS A 85 -3.84 16.31 -8.53
N LEU A 86 -4.07 17.35 -7.69
CA LEU A 86 -5.04 18.41 -7.98
C LEU A 86 -4.85 19.12 -9.33
N LYS A 87 -3.64 19.11 -9.90
CA LYS A 87 -3.31 19.76 -11.17
C LYS A 87 -3.45 18.85 -12.38
N TYR A 88 -3.29 17.53 -12.19
CA TYR A 88 -3.13 16.57 -13.29
C TYR A 88 -4.21 15.50 -13.33
N CYS A 89 -4.83 15.19 -12.20
CA CYS A 89 -5.77 14.10 -12.08
C CYS A 89 -7.20 14.56 -12.43
N SER A 90 -7.95 13.66 -13.04
CA SER A 90 -9.37 13.91 -13.30
C SER A 90 -10.19 13.85 -12.01
N LYS A 91 -11.42 14.40 -12.02
CA LYS A 91 -12.33 14.34 -10.85
C LYS A 91 -12.55 12.92 -10.32
N TYR A 92 -12.61 11.93 -11.22
CA TYR A 92 -12.82 10.53 -10.87
C TYR A 92 -11.56 9.88 -10.29
N GLU A 93 -10.39 10.18 -10.86
CA GLU A 93 -9.09 9.75 -10.33
C GLU A 93 -8.89 10.28 -8.90
N GLN A 94 -9.20 11.56 -8.71
CA GLN A 94 -9.13 12.20 -7.39
C GLN A 94 -10.06 11.57 -6.35
N TYR A 95 -11.27 11.19 -6.75
CA TYR A 95 -12.18 10.48 -5.86
C TYR A 95 -11.62 9.13 -5.41
N ILE A 96 -10.93 8.40 -6.31
CA ILE A 96 -10.28 7.14 -5.98
C ILE A 96 -9.09 7.36 -5.04
N HIS A 97 -8.26 8.37 -5.30
CA HIS A 97 -7.14 8.73 -4.42
C HIS A 97 -7.63 9.06 -3.01
N ALA A 98 -8.68 9.86 -2.88
CA ALA A 98 -9.29 10.17 -1.59
C ALA A 98 -9.78 8.90 -0.85
N LEU A 99 -10.42 7.97 -1.57
CA LEU A 99 -10.83 6.69 -0.97
C LEU A 99 -9.64 5.84 -0.53
N LEU A 100 -8.60 5.74 -1.36
CA LEU A 100 -7.36 5.02 -1.01
C LEU A 100 -6.69 5.63 0.22
N PHE A 101 -6.66 6.95 0.35
CA PHE A 101 -6.08 7.64 1.50
C PHE A 101 -6.85 7.40 2.79
N VAL A 102 -8.17 7.28 2.73
CA VAL A 102 -9.00 6.91 3.89
C VAL A 102 -8.79 5.44 4.27
N LEU A 103 -8.65 4.56 3.28
CA LEU A 103 -8.45 3.14 3.51
C LEU A 103 -7.06 2.83 4.05
N HIS A 104 -6.03 3.53 3.62
CA HIS A 104 -4.64 3.29 4.04
C HIS A 104 -4.42 3.17 5.56
N PRO A 105 -4.84 4.14 6.41
CA PRO A 105 -4.72 4.01 7.85
C PRO A 105 -5.59 2.89 8.42
N ILE A 106 -6.75 2.58 7.82
CA ILE A 106 -7.60 1.44 8.25
C ILE A 106 -6.86 0.12 8.02
N ILE A 107 -6.22 -0.03 6.86
CA ILE A 107 -5.40 -1.21 6.54
C ILE A 107 -4.21 -1.33 7.50
N LEU A 108 -3.54 -0.22 7.83
CA LEU A 108 -2.47 -0.23 8.83
C LEU A 108 -2.96 -0.60 10.24
N ILE A 109 -4.17 -0.18 10.63
CA ILE A 109 -4.80 -0.61 11.88
C ILE A 109 -5.10 -2.11 11.87
N ILE A 110 -5.66 -2.64 10.78
CA ILE A 110 -5.89 -4.08 10.62
C ILE A 110 -4.58 -4.86 10.75
N LEU A 111 -3.53 -4.38 10.09
CA LEU A 111 -2.19 -4.97 10.17
C LEU A 111 -1.66 -4.97 11.62
N PHE A 112 -1.77 -3.84 12.33
CA PHE A 112 -1.37 -3.73 13.74
C PHE A 112 -2.12 -4.71 14.65
N LEU A 113 -3.45 -4.76 14.53
CA LEU A 113 -4.27 -5.65 15.35
C LEU A 113 -4.00 -7.13 15.05
N SER A 114 -3.61 -7.46 13.81
CA SER A 114 -3.28 -8.84 13.42
C SER A 114 -1.93 -9.34 13.96
N TRP A 115 -1.10 -8.48 14.56
CA TRP A 115 0.30 -8.76 14.88
C TRP A 115 0.51 -9.97 15.79
N SER A 116 -0.36 -10.18 16.78
CA SER A 116 -0.34 -11.36 17.67
C SER A 116 -0.51 -12.71 16.94
N SER A 117 -0.91 -12.69 15.66
CA SER A 117 -0.97 -13.89 14.81
C SER A 117 0.40 -14.35 14.29
N PHE A 118 1.42 -13.49 14.36
CA PHE A 118 2.74 -13.71 13.78
C PHE A 118 3.83 -13.90 14.82
N SER A 119 3.77 -13.14 15.92
CA SER A 119 4.82 -13.09 16.92
C SER A 119 4.25 -13.17 18.33
N VAL A 120 5.13 -13.38 19.32
CA VAL A 120 4.75 -13.33 20.74
C VAL A 120 4.34 -11.91 21.10
N SER A 121 3.13 -11.77 21.67
CA SER A 121 2.68 -10.50 22.23
C SER A 121 3.04 -10.38 23.71
N TYR A 122 3.64 -9.24 24.08
CA TYR A 122 3.81 -8.85 25.49
C TYR A 122 2.55 -8.16 26.06
N PHE A 123 1.50 -8.02 25.25
CA PHE A 123 0.27 -7.31 25.55
C PHE A 123 -0.94 -8.24 25.36
N PRO A 124 -1.51 -8.81 26.45
CA PRO A 124 -2.57 -9.83 26.36
C PRO A 124 -3.84 -9.38 25.63
N ILE A 125 -4.17 -8.08 25.66
CA ILE A 125 -5.37 -7.53 25.01
C ILE A 125 -5.38 -7.80 23.49
N PHE A 126 -4.21 -7.91 22.85
CA PHE A 126 -4.12 -8.15 21.41
C PHE A 126 -4.16 -9.62 21.01
N GLU A 127 -4.01 -10.56 21.95
CA GLU A 127 -4.14 -11.99 21.67
C GLU A 127 -5.57 -12.36 21.23
N VAL A 128 -6.57 -11.55 21.60
CA VAL A 128 -7.95 -11.72 21.14
C VAL A 128 -8.03 -11.69 19.62
N PHE A 129 -7.19 -10.91 18.93
CA PHE A 129 -7.16 -10.77 17.46
C PHE A 129 -6.37 -11.84 16.72
N LYS A 130 -5.84 -12.84 17.44
CA LYS A 130 -5.07 -13.92 16.85
C LYS A 130 -5.96 -14.80 15.95
N SER A 131 -5.62 -14.87 14.67
CA SER A 131 -6.36 -15.68 13.69
C SER A 131 -5.43 -16.26 12.63
N PHE A 132 -5.66 -17.54 12.32
CA PHE A 132 -5.00 -18.21 11.19
C PHE A 132 -5.43 -17.59 9.85
N PHE A 133 -6.70 -17.20 9.71
CA PHE A 133 -7.19 -16.61 8.46
C PHE A 133 -6.57 -15.22 8.22
N LEU A 134 -6.53 -14.36 9.24
CA LEU A 134 -5.85 -13.06 9.13
C LEU A 134 -4.38 -13.22 8.80
N LYS A 135 -3.72 -14.23 9.37
CA LYS A 135 -2.33 -14.55 9.06
C LYS A 135 -2.14 -14.79 7.55
N LEU A 136 -3.01 -15.59 6.94
CA LEU A 136 -2.99 -15.84 5.51
C LEU A 136 -3.28 -14.58 4.67
N LEU A 137 -4.29 -13.79 5.07
CA LEU A 137 -4.66 -12.56 4.39
C LEU A 137 -3.50 -11.55 4.36
N ILE A 138 -2.84 -11.34 5.50
CA ILE A 138 -1.71 -10.40 5.63
C ILE A 138 -0.48 -10.90 4.87
N TYR A 139 -0.18 -12.21 4.88
CA TYR A 139 0.87 -12.75 4.01
C TYR A 139 0.57 -12.51 2.53
N PHE A 140 -0.66 -12.82 2.09
CA PHE A 140 -1.08 -12.57 0.72
C PHE A 140 -0.92 -11.09 0.34
N GLN A 141 -1.32 -10.18 1.24
CA GLN A 141 -1.17 -8.75 1.04
C GLN A 141 0.30 -8.32 0.96
N PHE A 142 1.16 -8.85 1.84
CA PHE A 142 2.61 -8.57 1.83
C PHE A 142 3.25 -8.99 0.50
N PHE A 143 2.99 -10.22 0.04
CA PHE A 143 3.52 -10.70 -1.23
C PHE A 143 2.97 -9.91 -2.42
N SER A 144 1.66 -9.61 -2.42
CA SER A 144 1.04 -8.82 -3.48
C SER A 144 1.60 -7.40 -3.56
N ALA A 145 1.76 -6.73 -2.42
CA ALA A 145 2.36 -5.39 -2.35
C ALA A 145 3.84 -5.41 -2.78
N THR A 146 4.58 -6.46 -2.42
CA THR A 146 5.99 -6.64 -2.86
C THR A 146 6.07 -6.81 -4.37
N ILE A 147 5.23 -7.68 -4.96
CA ILE A 147 5.14 -7.86 -6.42
C ILE A 147 4.74 -6.54 -7.08
N PHE A 148 3.78 -5.82 -6.50
CA PHE A 148 3.32 -4.54 -7.01
C PHE A 148 4.43 -3.47 -7.01
N LEU A 149 5.23 -3.39 -5.95
CA LEU A 149 6.41 -2.51 -5.89
C LEU A 149 7.38 -2.81 -7.04
N PHE A 150 7.72 -4.09 -7.25
CA PHE A 150 8.61 -4.48 -8.35
C PHE A 150 7.99 -4.16 -9.71
N TYR A 151 6.70 -4.42 -9.89
CA TYR A 151 5.98 -4.04 -11.09
C TYR A 151 6.07 -2.52 -11.33
N GLN A 152 5.82 -1.67 -10.33
CA GLN A 152 5.91 -0.23 -10.46
C GLN A 152 7.31 0.24 -10.88
N ILE A 153 8.36 -0.33 -10.25
CA ILE A 153 9.75 0.00 -10.57
C ILE A 153 10.07 -0.43 -12.01
N VAL A 154 9.79 -1.70 -12.37
CA VAL A 154 10.19 -2.28 -13.66
C VAL A 154 9.38 -1.67 -14.80
N PHE A 155 8.06 -1.66 -14.69
CA PHE A 155 7.17 -1.25 -15.77
C PHE A 155 7.32 0.23 -16.10
N TRP A 156 7.28 1.13 -15.11
CA TRP A 156 7.28 2.56 -15.38
C TRP A 156 8.68 3.14 -15.67
N ASN A 157 9.74 2.57 -15.08
CA ASN A 157 11.09 3.10 -15.29
C ASN A 157 11.83 2.47 -16.47
N PHE A 158 11.55 1.20 -16.80
CA PHE A 158 12.25 0.48 -17.86
C PHE A 158 11.36 0.24 -19.09
N ILE A 159 10.24 -0.48 -18.93
CA ILE A 159 9.42 -0.93 -20.06
C ILE A 159 8.72 0.26 -20.77
N PHE A 160 7.98 1.08 -20.02
CA PHE A 160 7.21 2.18 -20.61
C PHE A 160 8.13 3.28 -21.18
N LYS A 161 9.27 3.52 -20.52
CA LYS A 161 10.26 4.51 -20.97
C LYS A 161 10.84 4.14 -22.34
N GLU A 162 11.10 2.85 -22.58
CA GLU A 162 11.53 2.37 -23.89
C GLU A 162 10.42 2.55 -24.94
N ALA A 163 9.17 2.21 -24.61
CA ALA A 163 8.04 2.37 -25.54
C ALA A 163 7.82 3.85 -25.96
N GLU A 164 7.92 4.79 -25.02
CA GLU A 164 7.81 6.23 -25.29
C GLU A 164 8.98 6.75 -26.15
N TYR A 165 10.19 6.21 -25.94
CA TYR A 165 11.36 6.59 -26.73
C TYR A 165 11.26 6.06 -28.17
N VAL A 166 10.81 4.82 -28.35
CA VAL A 166 10.62 4.21 -29.68
C VAL A 166 9.55 4.94 -30.49
N SER A 167 8.41 5.27 -29.89
CA SER A 167 7.33 5.99 -30.60
C SER A 167 7.75 7.39 -31.05
N LYS A 168 8.54 8.11 -30.24
CA LYS A 168 9.12 9.42 -30.64
C LYS A 168 10.16 9.31 -31.76
N ARG A 169 10.79 8.15 -31.95
CA ARG A 169 11.76 7.90 -33.03
C ARG A 169 11.09 7.45 -34.32
N SER A 170 9.96 6.74 -34.27
CA SER A 170 9.24 6.29 -35.47
C SER A 170 8.42 7.38 -36.16
N HIS A 171 8.20 8.52 -35.50
CA HIS A 171 7.52 9.70 -36.04
C HIS A 171 8.46 10.85 -36.44
N LYS A 172 9.78 10.59 -36.48
CA LYS A 172 10.79 11.50 -37.04
C LYS A 172 11.41 10.86 -38.27
#